data_AF-A0A970C4G5-F1
#
_entry.id   AF-A0A970C4G5-F1
#
_cell.length_a   1.000
_cell.length_b   1.000
_cell.length_c   1.000
_cell.angle_alpha   90.00
_cell.angle_beta   90.00
_cell.angle_gamma   90.00
#
_symmetry.space_group_name_H-M   'P 1'
#
loop_
_entity.id
_entity.type
_entity.pdbx_description
1 polymer ?
#
loop_
_entity_poly.entity_id
_entity_poly.type
_entity_poly.pdbx_seq_one_letter_code
_entity_poly.pdbx_strand_id
1 'polypeptide(L)' 'MRDNTHQLAEEDLKAMLAQIAEICMSPEFQSLRRELETIYQRAQAENAGTIAFQDALYALLIQNDDAIIRQPRWAGL' A
#
# COMPACT_ATOMS: atom_id res chain seq x y z
N MET A 1 -19.63 -23.47 -10.64
CA MET A 1 -19.79 -22.01 -10.50
C MET A 1 -18.51 -21.48 -9.88
N ARG A 2 -17.80 -20.58 -10.56
CA ARG A 2 -16.73 -19.80 -9.90
C ARG A 2 -17.43 -18.55 -9.38
N ASP A 3 -17.57 -18.43 -8.08
CA ASP A 3 -18.11 -17.22 -7.47
C ASP A 3 -17.13 -16.08 -7.71
N ASN A 4 -17.60 -15.14 -8.51
CA ASN A 4 -16.98 -13.90 -8.87
C ASN A 4 -17.32 -12.87 -7.79
N THR A 5 -16.55 -12.81 -6.71
CA THR A 5 -16.88 -11.91 -5.59
C THR A 5 -15.66 -11.20 -5.03
N HIS A 6 -15.06 -10.31 -5.83
CA HIS A 6 -14.47 -9.05 -5.36
C HIS A 6 -14.71 -7.98 -6.45
N GLN A 7 -15.98 -7.77 -6.85
CA GLN A 7 -16.33 -6.56 -7.58
C GLN A 7 -16.36 -5.41 -6.56
N LEU A 8 -15.19 -4.81 -6.30
CA LEU A 8 -15.19 -3.44 -5.83
C LEU A 8 -15.97 -2.61 -6.85
N ALA A 9 -16.82 -1.70 -6.38
CA ALA A 9 -17.40 -0.72 -7.28
C ALA A 9 -16.25 -0.02 -8.02
N GLU A 10 -16.43 0.29 -9.30
CA GLU A 10 -15.38 0.92 -10.10
C GLU A 10 -14.81 2.19 -9.43
N GLU A 11 -15.68 2.90 -8.72
CA GLU A 11 -15.35 4.09 -7.93
C GLU A 11 -14.43 3.76 -6.74
N ASP A 12 -14.72 2.71 -5.98
CA ASP A 12 -13.88 2.26 -4.86
C ASP A 12 -12.51 1.79 -5.34
N LEU A 13 -12.47 1.08 -6.48
CA LEU A 13 -11.22 0.67 -7.11
C LEU A 13 -10.39 1.88 -7.55
N LYS A 14 -11.02 2.88 -8.16
CA LYS A 14 -10.35 4.14 -8.55
C LYS A 14 -9.81 4.89 -7.34
N ALA A 15 -10.59 4.98 -6.26
CA ALA A 15 -10.16 5.63 -5.03
C ALA A 15 -8.95 4.94 -4.40
N MET A 16 -8.98 3.60 -4.32
CA MET A 16 -7.86 2.80 -3.82
C MET A 16 -6.60 2.97 -4.69
N LEU A 17 -6.74 2.93 -6.02
CA LEU A 17 -5.62 3.14 -6.93
C LEU A 17 -5.02 4.55 -6.82
N ALA A 18 -5.85 5.57 -6.63
CA ALA A 18 -5.40 6.94 -6.42
C ALA A 18 -4.57 7.06 -5.11
N GLN A 19 -5.04 6.44 -4.02
CA GLN A 19 -4.32 6.41 -2.75
C GLN A 19 -2.97 5.69 -2.87
N ILE A 20 -2.94 4.53 -3.54
CA ILE A 20 -1.69 3.80 -3.79
C ILE A 20 -0.72 4.66 -4.62
N ALA A 21 -1.22 5.33 -5.67
CA ALA A 21 -0.41 6.21 -6.50
C ALA A 21 0.18 7.38 -5.71
N GLU A 22 -0.62 8.01 -4.84
CA GLU A 22 -0.18 9.07 -3.95
C GLU A 22 0.93 8.60 -3.00
N ILE A 23 0.75 7.44 -2.35
CA ILE A 23 1.77 6.83 -1.51
C ILE A 23 3.06 6.58 -2.31
N CYS A 24 2.95 5.99 -3.51
CA CYS A 24 4.10 5.68 -4.36
C CYS A 24 4.88 6.93 -4.78
N MET A 25 4.21 8.08 -4.90
CA MET A 25 4.84 9.36 -5.24
C MET A 25 5.42 10.10 -4.04
N SER A 26 5.11 9.67 -2.81
CA SER A 26 5.60 10.34 -1.60
C SER A 26 7.11 10.17 -1.41
N PRO A 27 7.83 11.20 -0.90
CA PRO A 27 9.25 11.08 -0.57
C PRO A 27 9.54 10.00 0.48
N GLU A 28 8.62 9.83 1.43
CA GLU A 28 8.72 8.83 2.50
C GLU A 28 8.75 7.41 1.94
N PHE A 29 7.80 7.07 1.07
CA PHE A 29 7.79 5.79 0.36
C PHE A 29 9.07 5.56 -0.44
N GLN A 30 9.50 6.57 -1.20
CA GLN A 30 10.70 6.44 -2.04
C GLN A 30 11.99 6.29 -1.22
N SER A 31 12.06 6.85 -0.01
CA SER A 31 13.19 6.61 0.91
C SER A 31 13.13 5.19 1.46
N LEU A 32 12.00 4.83 2.06
CA LEU A 32 11.81 3.53 2.70
C LEU A 32 12.05 2.36 1.73
N ARG A 33 11.49 2.45 0.52
CA ARG A 33 11.69 1.46 -0.55
C ARG A 33 13.17 1.28 -0.89
N ARG A 34 13.94 2.37 -1.03
CA ARG A 34 15.38 2.31 -1.36
C ARG A 34 16.20 1.71 -0.22
N GLU A 35 15.86 2.05 1.01
CA GLU A 35 16.51 1.50 2.20
C GLU A 35 16.28 -0.02 2.31
N LEU A 36 15.02 -0.46 2.18
CA LEU A 36 14.66 -1.87 2.17
C LEU A 36 15.30 -2.62 1.00
N GLU A 37 15.30 -2.05 -0.19
CA GLU A 37 15.94 -2.66 -1.37
C GLU A 37 17.44 -2.86 -1.14
N THR A 38 18.11 -1.88 -0.53
CA THR A 38 19.53 -1.99 -0.18
C THR A 38 19.77 -3.12 0.83
N ILE A 39 18.90 -3.27 1.83
CA ILE A 39 18.97 -4.34 2.83
C ILE A 39 18.79 -5.71 2.16
N TYR A 40 17.78 -5.86 1.31
CA TYR A 40 17.48 -7.11 0.62
C TYR A 40 18.55 -7.50 -0.40
N GLN A 41 19.13 -6.53 -1.12
CA GLN A 41 20.27 -6.77 -2.01
C GLN A 41 21.49 -7.29 -1.24
N ARG A 42 21.80 -6.70 -0.07
CA ARG A 42 22.90 -7.17 0.79
C ARG A 42 22.65 -8.56 1.35
N ALA A 43 21.40 -8.90 1.61
CA ALA A 43 20.97 -10.24 2.03
C ALA A 43 20.91 -11.26 0.87
N GLN A 44 21.26 -10.86 -0.36
CA GLN A 44 21.16 -11.68 -1.57
C GLN A 44 19.74 -12.23 -1.82
N ALA A 45 18.71 -11.48 -1.41
CA ALA A 45 17.33 -11.87 -1.69
C ALA A 45 17.04 -11.76 -3.18
N GLU A 46 16.42 -12.81 -3.74
CA GLU A 46 15.86 -12.74 -5.09
C GLU A 46 14.74 -11.70 -5.13
N ASN A 47 14.63 -10.96 -6.23
CA ASN A 47 13.61 -9.93 -6.42
C ASN A 47 13.60 -8.84 -5.32
N ALA A 48 14.78 -8.49 -4.78
CA ALA A 48 14.95 -7.49 -3.73
C ALA A 48 14.14 -6.19 -3.94
N GLY A 49 14.07 -5.68 -5.18
CA GLY A 49 13.30 -4.48 -5.51
C GLY A 49 11.77 -4.68 -5.39
N THR A 50 11.26 -5.86 -5.76
CA THR A 50 9.83 -6.19 -5.63
C THR A 50 9.43 -6.39 -4.17
N ILE A 51 10.26 -7.07 -3.38
CA ILE A 51 10.00 -7.27 -1.95
C ILE A 51 10.04 -5.92 -1.22
N ALA A 52 11.06 -5.10 -1.48
CA ALA A 52 11.16 -3.75 -0.91
C ALA A 52 9.96 -2.86 -1.26
N PHE A 53 9.46 -2.95 -2.49
CA PHE A 53 8.26 -2.22 -2.92
C PHE A 53 7.03 -2.65 -2.13
N GLN A 54 6.79 -3.96 -2.00
CA GLN A 54 5.63 -4.49 -1.28
C GLN A 54 5.68 -4.09 0.20
N ASP A 55 6.82 -4.28 0.85
CA ASP A 55 6.98 -3.98 2.27
C ASP A 55 6.83 -2.49 2.57
N ALA A 56 7.43 -1.62 1.75
CA ALA A 56 7.27 -0.17 1.90
C ALA A 56 5.81 0.26 1.69
N LEU A 57 5.12 -0.33 0.72
CA LEU A 57 3.73 0.01 0.41
C LEU A 57 2.80 -0.42 1.55
N TYR A 58 2.93 -1.66 2.03
CA TYR A 58 2.11 -2.15 3.13
C TYR A 58 2.38 -1.42 4.43
N ALA A 59 3.64 -1.07 4.73
CA ALA A 59 3.96 -0.27 5.90
C ALA A 59 3.22 1.07 5.90
N LEU A 60 3.21 1.77 4.77
CA LEU A 60 2.54 3.08 4.66
C LEU A 60 1.02 2.98 4.53
N LEU A 61 0.49 1.92 3.91
CA LEU A 61 -0.95 1.66 3.92
C LEU A 61 -1.47 1.47 5.34
N ILE A 62 -0.79 0.68 6.17
CA ILE A 62 -1.18 0.45 7.58
C ILE A 62 -1.10 1.76 8.38
N GLN A 63 -0.04 2.55 8.21
CA GLN A 63 0.11 3.83 8.90
C GLN A 63 -0.97 4.84 8.49
N ASN A 64 -1.39 4.82 7.22
CA ASN A 64 -2.46 5.67 6.72
C ASN A 64 -3.85 5.18 7.17
N ASP A 65 -4.06 3.86 7.25
CA ASP A 65 -5.29 3.27 7.77
C ASP A 65 -5.50 3.57 9.26
N ASP A 66 -4.44 3.64 10.07
CA ASP A 66 -4.53 4.11 11.46
C ASP A 66 -4.99 5.58 11.58
N ALA A 67 -4.81 6.39 10.52
CA ALA A 67 -5.40 7.74 10.43
C ALA A 67 -6.89 7.71 10.03
N ILE A 68 -7.32 6.73 9.24
CA ILE A 68 -8.71 6.55 8.78
C ILE A 68 -9.60 5.88 9.85
N ILE A 69 -9.06 4.95 10.66
CA ILE A 69 -9.80 4.28 11.75
C ILE A 69 -10.21 5.25 12.87
N ARG A 70 -9.62 6.45 12.94
CA ARG A 70 -10.08 7.52 13.86
C ARG A 70 -11.32 8.28 13.40
N GLN A 71 -11.83 8.06 12.18
CA GLN A 71 -13.17 8.51 11.79
C GLN A 71 -13.87 7.48 10.90
N PRO A 72 -14.64 6.54 11.48
CA PRO A 72 -15.65 5.83 10.71
C PRO A 72 -16.68 6.84 10.19
N ARG A 73 -16.66 7.13 8.88
CA ARG A 73 -17.67 7.96 8.18
C ARG A 73 -19.08 7.31 8.14
N TRP A 74 -19.27 6.17 8.81
CA TRP A 74 -20.56 5.52 9.05
C TRP A 74 -21.05 5.66 10.51
N ALA A 75 -20.27 6.26 11.41
CA ALA A 75 -20.72 6.58 12.77
C ALA A 75 -21.48 7.93 12.83
N GLY A 76 -22.38 8.12 11.87
CA GLY A 76 -23.31 9.23 11.80
C GLY A 76 -24.71 8.70 11.55
N LEU A 77 -25.26 8.03 12.58
CA LEU A 77 -26.69 7.78 12.77
C LEU A 77 -27.07 8.36 14.14
#